data_AF-A0AAI8FNQ2-F1
#
_entry.id   AF-A0AAI8FNQ2-F1
#
_cell.length_a   1.000
_cell.length_b   1.000
_cell.length_c   1.000
_cell.angle_alpha   90.00
_cell.angle_beta   90.00
_cell.angle_gamma   90.00
#
_symmetry.space_group_name_H-M   'P 1'
#
loop_
_entity.id
_entity.type
_entity.pdbx_description
1 polymer ?
#
loop_
_entity_poly.entity_id
_entity_poly.type
_entity_poly.pdbx_seq_one_letter_code
_entity_poly.pdbx_strand_id
1 'polypeptide(L)'
;MKAAAVTPRRSFVDIINMLAKDYVTVDKAIQQVADFKKNIEERNLLGEIMPMFDVVKQFRDDYSVPKAEILGKWAKDDIRGFFVAPTYTTESYEAPVDNPLASITRLMNGGVPEKTVTKYRQIIDGVKIKIKGLPFCAVFVEFLPKLQNLKKYSAWIACFLSKTTIQISFCFAEYKEVAWDEYKVASVTDWTSFEAKFAEFNGGCGFLDAFSEKLNMWMRDRIAKSLDIADDVIANDDPANMLPVPSKA
;
A
#
# COMPACT_ATOMS: atom_id res chain seq x y z
N MET A 1 20.13 45.95 -19.53
CA MET A 1 19.03 45.30 -20.28
C MET A 1 19.28 43.80 -20.30
N LYS A 2 18.47 43.00 -19.58
CA LYS A 2 18.53 41.53 -19.66
C LYS A 2 17.72 41.09 -20.88
N ALA A 3 18.38 40.47 -21.85
CA ALA A 3 17.68 39.81 -22.96
C ALA A 3 16.79 38.71 -22.38
N ALA A 4 15.48 38.79 -22.65
CA ALA A 4 14.55 37.72 -22.34
C ALA A 4 14.91 36.51 -23.22
N ALA A 5 15.18 35.37 -22.60
CA ALA A 5 15.42 34.12 -23.31
C ALA A 5 14.17 33.75 -24.10
N VAL A 6 14.26 33.77 -25.43
CA VAL A 6 13.20 33.30 -26.32
C VAL A 6 13.18 31.78 -26.22
N THR A 7 12.19 31.22 -25.54
CA THR A 7 11.98 29.76 -25.52
C THR A 7 11.58 29.32 -26.93
N PRO A 8 12.34 28.45 -27.60
CA PRO A 8 12.02 28.04 -28.96
C PRO A 8 10.66 27.32 -28.98
N ARG A 9 9.74 27.76 -29.86
CA ARG A 9 8.48 27.06 -30.14
C ARG A 9 8.82 25.68 -30.69
N ARG A 10 8.57 24.63 -29.89
CA ARG A 10 8.67 23.24 -30.35
C ARG A 10 7.53 22.93 -31.30
N SER A 11 7.80 22.17 -32.36
CA SER A 11 6.73 21.68 -33.22
C SER A 11 5.87 20.64 -32.48
N PHE A 12 4.64 20.41 -32.94
CA PHE A 12 3.78 19.37 -32.41
C PHE A 12 4.43 17.98 -32.49
N VAL A 13 5.18 17.72 -33.58
CA VAL A 13 5.95 16.48 -33.77
C VAL A 13 7.07 16.36 -32.73
N ASP A 14 7.77 17.45 -32.41
CA ASP A 14 8.82 17.43 -31.38
C ASP A 14 8.25 17.13 -29.99
N ILE A 15 7.04 17.63 -29.69
CA ILE A 15 6.34 17.35 -28.44
C ILE A 15 5.96 15.87 -28.37
N ILE A 16 5.39 15.30 -29.44
CA ILE A 16 5.05 13.86 -29.50
C ILE A 16 6.31 13.01 -29.33
N ASN A 17 7.37 13.30 -30.07
CA ASN A 17 8.63 12.56 -30.00
C ASN A 17 9.28 12.67 -28.62
N MET A 18 9.10 13.79 -27.92
CA MET A 18 9.55 13.95 -26.55
C MET A 18 8.77 13.06 -25.58
N LEU A 19 7.44 13.06 -25.67
CA LEU A 19 6.58 12.25 -24.81
C LEU A 19 6.78 10.75 -25.06
N ALA A 20 7.06 10.35 -26.31
CA ALA A 20 7.33 8.97 -26.68
C ALA A 20 8.57 8.39 -25.97
N LYS A 21 9.53 9.23 -25.54
CA LYS A 21 10.74 8.78 -24.83
C LYS A 21 10.46 8.23 -23.43
N ASP A 22 9.33 8.60 -22.83
CA ASP A 22 8.94 8.12 -21.50
C ASP A 22 8.36 6.70 -21.54
N TYR A 23 8.03 6.18 -22.74
CA TYR A 23 7.48 4.84 -22.90
C TYR A 23 8.57 3.79 -22.79
N VAL A 24 8.27 2.71 -22.07
CA VAL A 24 9.14 1.54 -21.96
C VAL A 24 8.51 0.29 -22.57
N THR A 25 9.36 -0.64 -22.98
CA THR A 25 8.93 -1.98 -23.37
C THR A 25 8.54 -2.79 -22.14
N VAL A 26 7.76 -3.86 -22.35
CA VAL A 26 7.36 -4.78 -21.27
C VAL A 26 8.57 -5.42 -20.60
N ASP A 27 9.59 -5.84 -21.38
CA ASP A 27 10.80 -6.47 -20.84
C ASP A 27 11.58 -5.52 -19.92
N LYS A 28 11.67 -4.23 -20.31
CA LYS A 28 12.30 -3.21 -19.47
C LYS A 28 11.52 -2.98 -18.18
N ALA A 29 10.18 -2.93 -18.25
CA ALA A 29 9.34 -2.81 -17.06
C ALA A 29 9.50 -4.03 -16.13
N ILE A 30 9.52 -5.25 -16.68
CA ILE A 30 9.74 -6.49 -15.94
C ILE A 30 11.12 -6.46 -15.25
N GLN A 31 12.17 -6.06 -15.97
CA GLN A 31 13.51 -5.95 -15.41
C GLN A 31 13.56 -4.96 -14.24
N GLN A 32 12.92 -3.79 -14.39
CA GLN A 32 12.85 -2.79 -13.31
C GLN A 32 12.12 -3.33 -12.06
N VAL A 33 11.07 -4.14 -12.24
CA VAL A 33 10.40 -4.81 -11.12
C VAL A 33 11.29 -5.91 -10.51
N ALA A 34 12.09 -6.60 -11.32
CA ALA A 34 13.05 -7.59 -10.82
C ALA A 34 14.16 -6.93 -9.98
N ASP A 35 14.68 -5.80 -10.45
CA ASP A 35 15.66 -4.99 -9.71
C ASP A 35 15.05 -4.48 -8.39
N PHE A 36 13.78 -4.05 -8.43
CA PHE A 36 13.05 -3.65 -7.23
C PHE A 36 12.86 -4.80 -6.24
N LYS A 37 12.52 -6.00 -6.72
CA LYS A 37 12.44 -7.21 -5.89
C LYS A 37 13.74 -7.45 -5.14
N LYS A 38 14.86 -7.46 -5.88
CA LYS A 38 16.20 -7.67 -5.34
C LYS A 38 16.54 -6.61 -4.28
N ASN A 39 16.25 -5.34 -4.56
CA ASN A 39 16.48 -4.27 -3.59
C ASN A 39 15.62 -4.43 -2.32
N ILE A 40 14.37 -4.90 -2.43
CA ILE A 40 13.55 -5.23 -1.25
C ILE A 40 14.19 -6.38 -0.47
N GLU A 41 14.70 -7.43 -1.13
CA GLU A 41 15.32 -8.61 -0.50
C GLU A 41 16.56 -8.22 0.30
N GLU A 42 17.46 -7.45 -0.32
CA GLU A 42 18.78 -7.11 0.23
C GLU A 42 18.73 -6.02 1.31
N ARG A 43 17.72 -5.15 1.28
CA ARG A 43 17.67 -3.97 2.15
C ARG A 43 17.17 -4.28 3.56
N ASN A 44 17.79 -3.63 4.54
CA ASN A 44 17.27 -3.50 5.90
C ASN A 44 16.24 -2.37 5.96
N LEU A 45 15.00 -2.71 6.31
CA LEU A 45 13.87 -1.78 6.37
C LEU A 45 13.67 -1.16 7.77
N LEU A 46 14.30 -1.73 8.80
CA LEU A 46 14.02 -1.44 10.21
C LEU A 46 15.08 -0.57 10.91
N GLY A 47 16.13 -0.14 10.21
CA GLY A 47 17.16 0.75 10.77
C GLY A 47 17.60 0.33 12.18
N GLU A 48 17.45 1.23 13.15
CA GLU A 48 17.84 1.03 14.55
C GLU A 48 16.92 0.08 15.34
N ILE A 49 15.67 -0.13 14.94
CA ILE A 49 14.76 -1.08 15.62
C ILE A 49 14.92 -2.51 15.08
N MET A 50 15.80 -2.73 14.09
CA MET A 50 16.11 -4.06 13.55
C MET A 50 16.46 -5.09 14.63
N PRO A 51 17.25 -4.80 15.68
CA PRO A 51 17.59 -5.79 16.70
C PRO A 51 16.39 -6.33 17.48
N MET A 52 15.25 -5.62 17.46
CA MET A 52 14.04 -5.98 18.20
C MET A 52 13.12 -6.94 17.44
N PHE A 53 13.37 -7.17 16.15
CA PHE A 53 12.49 -7.94 15.29
C PHE A 53 13.25 -8.94 14.41
N ASP A 54 12.59 -10.04 14.05
CA ASP A 54 12.91 -10.82 12.86
C ASP A 54 12.05 -10.36 11.69
N VAL A 55 12.65 -10.36 10.49
CA VAL A 55 12.01 -9.86 9.27
C VAL A 55 11.78 -11.02 8.30
N VAL A 56 10.52 -11.27 7.96
CA VAL A 56 10.14 -12.28 6.96
C VAL A 56 9.52 -11.58 5.77
N LYS A 57 10.07 -11.82 4.57
CA LYS A 57 9.60 -11.22 3.31
C LYS A 57 8.96 -12.29 2.43
N GLN A 58 7.72 -12.07 1.99
CA GLN A 58 6.99 -12.98 1.11
C GLN A 58 6.56 -12.24 -0.14
N PHE A 59 7.05 -12.69 -1.30
CA PHE A 59 6.67 -12.16 -2.61
C PHE A 59 5.51 -12.97 -3.18
N ARG A 60 4.48 -12.28 -3.68
CA ARG A 60 3.25 -12.87 -4.20
C ARG A 60 3.06 -12.47 -5.66
N ASP A 61 2.50 -13.36 -6.44
CA ASP A 61 2.10 -13.15 -7.84
C ASP A 61 0.65 -12.64 -7.97
N ASP A 62 -0.03 -12.44 -6.85
CA ASP A 62 -1.38 -11.90 -6.76
C ASP A 62 -1.46 -10.65 -5.87
N TYR A 63 -2.68 -10.10 -5.73
CA TYR A 63 -2.98 -9.00 -4.81
C TYR A 63 -3.87 -9.48 -3.66
N SER A 64 -3.52 -10.62 -3.06
CA SER A 64 -4.11 -11.06 -1.79
C SER A 64 -3.58 -10.19 -0.65
N VAL A 65 -4.03 -8.94 -0.60
CA VAL A 65 -3.57 -7.86 0.30
C VAL A 65 -4.72 -7.29 1.14
N PRO A 66 -4.45 -6.62 2.27
CA PRO A 66 -5.49 -5.99 3.09
C PRO A 66 -6.24 -4.89 2.34
N LYS A 67 -7.56 -4.80 2.57
CA LYS A 67 -8.42 -3.78 1.95
C LYS A 67 -8.26 -3.74 0.42
N ALA A 68 -8.15 -4.91 -0.24
CA ALA A 68 -7.93 -5.01 -1.68
C ALA A 68 -9.03 -4.32 -2.50
N GLU A 69 -10.25 -4.23 -1.97
CA GLU A 69 -11.37 -3.52 -2.57
C GLU A 69 -11.08 -2.02 -2.80
N ILE A 70 -10.22 -1.40 -1.99
CA ILE A 70 -9.79 0.00 -2.18
C ILE A 70 -8.91 0.10 -3.44
N LEU A 71 -7.96 -0.81 -3.61
CA LEU A 71 -7.10 -0.88 -4.79
C LEU A 71 -7.93 -1.24 -6.04
N GLY A 72 -8.95 -2.09 -5.89
CA GLY A 72 -9.90 -2.40 -6.95
C GLY A 72 -10.73 -1.20 -7.40
N LYS A 73 -11.26 -0.42 -6.45
CA LYS A 73 -11.98 0.83 -6.75
C LYS A 73 -11.06 1.82 -7.48
N TRP A 74 -9.83 2.00 -6.99
CA TRP A 74 -8.83 2.81 -7.67
C TRP A 74 -8.56 2.32 -9.11
N ALA A 75 -8.40 1.01 -9.31
CA ALA A 75 -8.17 0.43 -10.63
C ALA A 75 -9.37 0.56 -11.59
N LYS A 76 -10.59 0.66 -11.07
CA LYS A 76 -11.79 0.92 -11.87
C LYS A 76 -11.79 2.34 -12.43
N ASP A 77 -11.33 3.30 -11.63
CA ASP A 77 -11.36 4.73 -11.95
C ASP A 77 -10.06 5.20 -12.65
N ASP A 78 -9.08 4.32 -12.85
CA ASP A 78 -7.79 4.67 -13.45
C ASP A 78 -7.92 5.04 -14.93
N ILE A 79 -7.75 6.33 -15.21
CA ILE A 79 -7.68 6.90 -16.56
C ILE A 79 -6.26 6.93 -17.14
N ARG A 80 -5.24 6.58 -16.34
CA ARG A 80 -3.82 6.77 -16.69
C ARG A 80 -3.23 5.56 -17.43
N GLY A 81 -4.04 4.52 -17.64
CA GLY A 81 -3.68 3.39 -18.49
C GLY A 81 -2.76 2.39 -17.79
N PHE A 82 -2.87 2.27 -16.47
CA PHE A 82 -2.22 1.16 -15.77
C PHE A 82 -2.80 -0.17 -16.25
N PHE A 83 -1.94 -1.19 -16.33
CA PHE A 83 -2.28 -2.52 -16.79
C PHE A 83 -2.94 -3.34 -15.69
N VAL A 84 -4.00 -2.79 -15.10
CA VAL A 84 -4.75 -3.38 -13.98
C VAL A 84 -6.23 -3.47 -14.31
N ALA A 85 -6.96 -4.27 -13.55
CA ALA A 85 -8.41 -4.26 -13.54
C ALA A 85 -8.95 -4.60 -12.14
N PRO A 86 -10.11 -4.06 -11.76
CA PRO A 86 -10.83 -4.55 -10.60
C PRO A 86 -11.22 -6.03 -10.78
N THR A 87 -11.21 -6.77 -9.68
CA THR A 87 -11.92 -8.05 -9.55
C THR A 87 -13.28 -7.81 -8.90
N TYR A 88 -14.19 -8.76 -9.10
CA TYR A 88 -15.55 -8.67 -8.60
C TYR A 88 -15.97 -9.97 -7.94
N THR A 89 -16.70 -9.86 -6.83
CA THR A 89 -17.42 -10.97 -6.20
C THR A 89 -18.93 -10.68 -6.18
N THR A 90 -19.72 -11.71 -5.89
CA THR A 90 -21.17 -11.59 -5.76
C THR A 90 -21.56 -11.51 -4.29
N GLU A 91 -22.25 -10.45 -3.91
CA GLU A 91 -22.80 -10.27 -2.57
C GLU A 91 -24.32 -10.44 -2.60
N SER A 92 -24.85 -11.26 -1.70
CA SER A 92 -26.28 -11.38 -1.46
C SER A 92 -26.75 -10.28 -0.52
N TYR A 93 -27.88 -9.64 -0.84
CA TYR A 93 -28.52 -8.67 0.03
C TYR A 93 -30.04 -8.88 0.03
N GLU A 94 -30.68 -8.55 1.15
CA GLU A 94 -32.14 -8.55 1.23
C GLU A 94 -32.69 -7.24 0.68
N ALA A 95 -33.61 -7.34 -0.27
CA ALA A 95 -34.32 -6.21 -0.83
C ALA A 95 -35.83 -6.41 -0.68
N PRO A 96 -36.59 -5.35 -0.44
CA PRO A 96 -38.05 -5.45 -0.47
C PRO A 96 -38.52 -5.89 -1.87
N VAL A 97 -39.62 -6.65 -1.90
CA VAL A 97 -40.26 -7.01 -3.17
C VAL A 97 -40.82 -5.75 -3.83
N ASP A 98 -40.23 -5.36 -4.96
CA ASP A 98 -40.74 -4.29 -5.83
C ASP A 98 -42.05 -4.76 -6.49
N ASN A 99 -43.16 -4.65 -5.77
CA ASN A 99 -44.49 -4.88 -6.30
C ASN A 99 -45.28 -3.57 -6.26
N PRO A 100 -45.63 -2.97 -7.41
CA PRO A 100 -46.40 -1.73 -7.48
C PRO A 100 -47.74 -1.79 -6.73
N LEU A 101 -48.28 -3.00 -6.49
CA LEU A 101 -49.51 -3.22 -5.73
C LEU A 101 -49.26 -3.36 -4.22
N ALA A 102 -48.04 -3.63 -3.75
CA ALA A 102 -47.73 -3.85 -2.34
C ALA A 102 -47.81 -2.56 -1.51
N SER A 103 -47.58 -1.40 -2.11
CA SER A 103 -47.78 -0.09 -1.46
C SER A 103 -49.27 0.20 -1.18
N ILE A 104 -50.17 -0.25 -2.07
CA ILE A 104 -51.63 -0.14 -1.87
C ILE A 104 -52.10 -1.09 -0.77
N THR A 105 -51.54 -2.32 -0.71
CA THR A 105 -51.90 -3.30 0.33
C THR A 105 -51.42 -2.88 1.73
N ARG A 106 -50.28 -2.18 1.83
CA ARG A 106 -49.79 -1.61 3.11
C ARG A 106 -50.73 -0.56 3.70
N LEU A 107 -51.36 0.24 2.85
CA LEU A 107 -52.31 1.28 3.27
C LEU A 107 -53.63 0.67 3.78
N MET A 108 -54.06 -0.47 3.22
CA MET A 108 -55.34 -1.11 3.56
C MET A 108 -55.26 -2.11 4.72
N ASN A 109 -54.12 -2.79 4.93
CA ASN A 109 -54.02 -3.93 5.87
C ASN A 109 -53.15 -3.68 7.12
N GLY A 110 -52.90 -2.43 7.51
CA GLY A 110 -52.45 -2.10 8.87
C GLY A 110 -51.13 -2.77 9.35
N GLY A 111 -50.10 -2.84 8.50
CA GLY A 111 -48.74 -3.19 8.96
C GLY A 111 -48.25 -4.61 8.69
N VAL A 112 -48.63 -5.23 7.57
CA VAL A 112 -48.05 -6.51 7.13
C VAL A 112 -46.52 -6.37 6.97
N PRO A 113 -45.70 -7.28 7.56
CA PRO A 113 -44.25 -7.23 7.46
C PRO A 113 -43.79 -7.29 6.00
N GLU A 114 -42.83 -6.44 5.67
CA GLU A 114 -42.28 -6.29 4.33
C GLU A 114 -41.64 -7.61 3.88
N LYS A 115 -42.21 -8.25 2.85
CA LYS A 115 -41.58 -9.43 2.25
C LYS A 115 -40.27 -9.00 1.60
N THR A 116 -39.16 -9.55 2.07
CA THR A 116 -37.84 -9.40 1.46
C THR A 116 -37.56 -10.56 0.50
N VAL A 117 -36.76 -10.29 -0.52
CA VAL A 117 -36.18 -11.29 -1.42
C VAL A 117 -34.68 -11.12 -1.43
N THR A 118 -33.95 -12.24 -1.44
CA THR A 118 -32.50 -12.24 -1.62
C THR A 118 -32.18 -11.86 -3.06
N LYS A 119 -31.58 -10.68 -3.26
CA LYS A 119 -31.02 -10.22 -4.53
C LYS A 119 -29.50 -10.36 -4.48
N TYR A 120 -28.88 -10.39 -5.66
CA TYR A 120 -27.43 -10.50 -5.81
C TYR A 120 -26.90 -9.29 -6.55
N ARG A 121 -25.77 -8.74 -6.10
CA ARG A 121 -25.06 -7.66 -6.79
C ARG A 121 -23.58 -7.99 -6.93
N GLN A 122 -22.96 -7.49 -7.99
CA GLN A 122 -21.52 -7.54 -8.12
C GLN A 122 -20.90 -6.38 -7.33
N ILE A 123 -19.94 -6.70 -6.47
CA ILE A 123 -19.13 -5.74 -5.74
C ILE A 123 -17.66 -5.94 -6.08
N ILE A 124 -16.88 -4.86 -6.03
CA ILE A 124 -15.43 -4.94 -6.21
C ILE A 124 -14.82 -5.54 -4.94
N ASP A 125 -14.03 -6.60 -5.10
CA ASP A 125 -13.36 -7.30 -3.99
C ASP A 125 -11.83 -7.20 -4.04
N GLY A 126 -11.27 -6.69 -5.14
CA GLY A 126 -9.82 -6.67 -5.30
C GLY A 126 -9.36 -6.10 -6.64
N VAL A 127 -8.11 -6.39 -6.96
CA VAL A 127 -7.42 -5.94 -8.17
C VAL A 127 -6.59 -7.07 -8.76
N LYS A 128 -6.42 -7.06 -10.08
CA LYS A 128 -5.52 -7.98 -10.80
C LYS A 128 -4.69 -7.24 -11.84
N ILE A 129 -3.50 -7.75 -12.11
CA ILE A 129 -2.61 -7.24 -13.16
C ILE A 129 -2.91 -7.95 -14.48
N LYS A 130 -2.74 -7.24 -15.59
CA LYS A 130 -2.93 -7.74 -16.96
C LYS A 130 -1.60 -8.13 -17.64
N ILE A 131 -0.48 -7.93 -16.96
CA ILE A 131 0.86 -8.25 -17.45
C ILE A 131 1.23 -9.66 -16.96
N LYS A 132 1.80 -10.46 -17.84
CA LYS A 132 2.33 -11.79 -17.52
C LYS A 132 3.84 -11.72 -17.30
N GLY A 133 4.39 -12.65 -16.52
CA GLY A 133 5.84 -12.79 -16.32
C GLY A 133 6.44 -11.76 -15.36
N LEU A 134 5.63 -11.14 -14.51
CA LEU A 134 6.14 -10.26 -13.46
C LEU A 134 6.84 -11.06 -12.35
N PRO A 135 7.96 -10.57 -11.79
CA PRO A 135 8.66 -11.25 -10.70
C PRO A 135 7.86 -11.33 -9.40
N PHE A 136 6.94 -10.37 -9.20
CA PHE A 136 5.94 -10.31 -8.14
C PHE A 136 4.91 -9.20 -8.45
N CYS A 137 3.76 -9.26 -7.80
CA CYS A 137 2.70 -8.25 -7.80
C CYS A 137 2.63 -7.51 -6.45
N ALA A 138 2.78 -8.26 -5.36
CA ALA A 138 2.76 -7.73 -4.01
C ALA A 138 3.84 -8.35 -3.13
N VAL A 139 4.23 -7.63 -2.08
CA VAL A 139 5.14 -8.09 -1.03
C VAL A 139 4.44 -7.94 0.32
N PHE A 140 4.52 -9.00 1.11
CA PHE A 140 4.16 -8.99 2.51
C PHE A 140 5.43 -9.09 3.34
N VAL A 141 5.65 -8.13 4.22
CA VAL A 141 6.79 -8.10 5.13
C VAL A 141 6.27 -8.22 6.55
N GLU A 142 6.62 -9.30 7.24
CA GLU A 142 6.30 -9.49 8.66
C GLU A 142 7.47 -9.11 9.54
N PHE A 143 7.13 -8.46 10.65
CA PHE A 143 8.06 -8.08 11.71
C PHE A 143 7.67 -8.84 12.98
N LEU A 144 8.40 -9.92 13.26
CA LEU A 144 8.16 -10.80 14.40
C LEU A 144 8.94 -10.27 15.62
N PRO A 145 8.27 -9.96 16.74
CA PRO A 145 8.94 -9.39 17.89
C PRO A 145 9.87 -10.42 18.55
N LYS A 146 11.08 -9.99 18.92
CA LYS A 146 12.03 -10.80 19.72
C LYS A 146 11.81 -10.66 21.22
N LEU A 147 11.07 -9.63 21.63
CA LEU A 147 10.78 -9.30 23.02
C LEU A 147 9.28 -9.42 23.27
N GLN A 148 8.89 -10.04 24.38
CA GLN A 148 7.49 -10.36 24.70
C GLN A 148 6.60 -9.13 24.95
N ASN A 149 7.20 -7.99 25.29
CA ASN A 149 6.49 -6.73 25.47
C ASN A 149 6.25 -5.98 24.15
N LEU A 150 6.72 -6.51 23.01
CA LEU A 150 6.52 -5.92 21.69
C LEU A 150 5.41 -6.63 20.92
N LYS A 151 4.65 -5.85 20.16
CA LYS A 151 3.62 -6.38 19.26
C LYS A 151 4.24 -6.84 17.95
N LYS A 152 3.50 -7.71 17.26
CA LYS A 152 3.78 -8.07 15.87
C LYS A 152 3.29 -6.98 14.92
N TYR A 153 4.06 -6.71 13.87
CA TYR A 153 3.71 -5.75 12.83
C TYR A 153 3.88 -6.36 11.45
N SER A 154 3.29 -5.73 10.44
CA SER A 154 3.57 -6.04 9.05
C SER A 154 3.48 -4.82 8.15
N ALA A 155 4.08 -4.92 6.97
CA ALA A 155 3.90 -4.00 5.87
C ALA A 155 3.50 -4.75 4.60
N TRP A 156 2.67 -4.11 3.79
CA TRP A 156 2.24 -4.60 2.49
C TRP A 156 2.66 -3.61 1.43
N ILE A 157 3.19 -4.11 0.31
CA ILE A 157 3.61 -3.32 -0.84
C ILE A 157 2.96 -3.94 -2.07
N ALA A 158 2.28 -3.15 -2.90
CA ALA A 158 1.65 -3.57 -4.14
C ALA A 158 2.20 -2.73 -5.31
N CYS A 159 2.54 -3.39 -6.42
CA CYS A 159 3.10 -2.74 -7.60
C CYS A 159 2.09 -2.72 -8.75
N PHE A 160 1.99 -1.59 -9.45
CA PHE A 160 1.14 -1.41 -10.62
C PHE A 160 1.94 -0.73 -11.72
N LEU A 161 1.79 -1.20 -12.95
CA LEU A 161 2.61 -0.75 -14.08
C LEU A 161 1.72 -0.16 -15.18
N SER A 162 2.17 0.91 -15.81
CA SER A 162 1.66 1.43 -17.08
C SER A 162 2.76 1.30 -18.15
N LYS A 163 2.63 1.97 -19.30
CA LYS A 163 3.72 2.05 -20.29
C LYS A 163 4.83 3.04 -19.92
N THR A 164 4.58 3.95 -19.00
CA THR A 164 5.49 5.08 -18.69
C THR A 164 5.82 5.18 -17.21
N THR A 165 4.95 4.65 -16.35
CA THR A 165 5.02 4.80 -14.90
C THR A 165 4.86 3.48 -14.17
N ILE A 166 5.47 3.43 -13.00
CA ILE A 166 5.20 2.45 -11.95
C ILE A 166 4.60 3.17 -10.76
N GLN A 167 3.51 2.64 -10.24
CA GLN A 167 2.91 3.06 -8.99
C GLN A 167 3.13 1.96 -7.96
N ILE A 168 3.67 2.33 -6.81
CA ILE A 168 3.84 1.47 -5.65
C ILE A 168 2.91 1.96 -4.57
N SER A 169 2.00 1.11 -4.13
CA SER A 169 1.13 1.38 -2.99
C SER A 169 1.58 0.56 -1.79
N PHE A 170 1.52 1.13 -0.59
CA PHE A 170 1.86 0.41 0.64
C PHE A 170 0.92 0.75 1.81
N CYS A 171 0.82 -0.17 2.76
CA CYS A 171 0.15 0.05 4.05
C CYS A 171 0.83 -0.74 5.17
N PHE A 172 0.57 -0.35 6.42
CA PHE A 172 1.10 -0.98 7.62
C PHE A 172 -0.02 -1.59 8.44
N ALA A 173 0.26 -2.71 9.11
CA ALA A 173 -0.68 -3.35 10.01
C ALA A 173 -0.04 -3.67 11.36
N GLU A 174 -0.79 -3.39 12.42
CA GLU A 174 -0.47 -3.78 13.80
C GLU A 174 -1.30 -5.00 14.15
N TYR A 175 -0.69 -5.96 14.84
CA TYR A 175 -1.35 -7.15 15.34
C TYR A 175 -1.48 -7.10 16.86
N LYS A 176 -2.55 -7.73 17.36
CA LYS A 176 -2.72 -8.05 18.77
C LYS A 176 -2.70 -9.56 18.94
N GLU A 177 -2.05 -10.02 19.99
CA GLU A 177 -2.13 -11.41 20.43
C GLU A 177 -3.50 -11.65 21.07
N VAL A 178 -4.20 -12.69 20.65
CA VAL A 178 -5.55 -13.05 21.13
C VAL A 178 -5.59 -14.39 21.86
N ALA A 179 -4.59 -15.23 21.61
CA ALA A 179 -4.28 -16.45 22.33
C ALA A 179 -2.77 -16.72 22.15
N TRP A 180 -2.24 -17.73 22.83
CA TRP A 180 -0.80 -18.04 22.81
C TRP A 180 -0.30 -18.25 21.38
N ASP A 181 0.61 -17.38 20.93
CA ASP A 181 1.15 -17.37 19.56
C ASP A 181 0.08 -17.17 18.45
N GLU A 182 -1.13 -16.74 18.82
CA GLU A 182 -2.22 -16.43 17.91
C GLU A 182 -2.43 -14.93 17.79
N TYR A 183 -2.28 -14.42 16.57
CA TYR A 183 -2.35 -12.99 16.28
C TYR A 183 -3.54 -12.65 15.38
N LYS A 184 -4.23 -11.56 15.71
CA LYS A 184 -5.23 -10.94 14.84
C LYS A 184 -4.81 -9.52 14.48
N VAL A 185 -5.12 -9.11 13.26
CA VAL A 185 -4.94 -7.72 12.83
C VAL A 185 -5.77 -6.82 13.74
N ALA A 186 -5.08 -5.90 14.43
CA ALA A 186 -5.69 -4.91 15.32
C ALA A 186 -6.03 -3.64 14.55
N SER A 187 -5.13 -3.19 13.67
CA SER A 187 -5.37 -2.04 12.80
C SER A 187 -4.55 -2.13 11.52
N VAL A 188 -5.05 -1.49 10.46
CA VAL A 188 -4.36 -1.33 9.17
C VAL A 188 -4.49 0.12 8.74
N THR A 189 -3.37 0.74 8.37
CA THR A 189 -3.38 2.09 7.78
C THR A 189 -4.11 2.09 6.45
N ASP A 190 -4.40 3.27 5.91
CA ASP A 190 -4.84 3.37 4.53
C ASP A 190 -3.65 3.21 3.57
N TRP A 191 -3.97 2.86 2.33
CA TRP A 191 -2.99 2.71 1.26
C TRP A 191 -2.40 4.07 0.92
N THR A 192 -1.08 4.18 1.02
CA THR A 192 -0.30 5.32 0.52
C THR A 192 0.33 4.94 -0.80
N SER A 193 0.27 5.82 -1.81
CA SER A 193 0.84 5.55 -3.13
C SER A 193 2.02 6.46 -3.45
N PHE A 194 3.03 5.88 -4.08
CA PHE A 194 4.18 6.53 -4.67
C PHE A 194 4.17 6.24 -6.17
N GLU A 195 4.38 7.25 -7.01
CA GLU A 195 4.43 7.09 -8.45
C GLU A 195 5.75 7.61 -8.99
N ALA A 196 6.36 6.85 -9.89
CA ALA A 196 7.58 7.24 -10.58
C ALA A 196 7.51 6.87 -12.05
N LYS A 197 8.16 7.67 -12.89
CA LYS A 197 8.43 7.28 -14.27
C LYS A 197 9.45 6.15 -14.28
N PHE A 198 9.31 5.19 -15.19
CA PHE A 198 10.31 4.11 -15.33
C PHE A 198 11.72 4.64 -15.64
N ALA A 199 11.83 5.80 -16.30
CA ALA A 199 13.10 6.46 -16.56
C ALA A 199 13.84 6.87 -15.27
N GLU A 200 13.11 7.09 -14.18
CA GLU A 200 13.61 7.60 -12.90
C GLU A 200 13.56 6.53 -11.79
N PHE A 201 12.91 5.39 -12.06
CA PHE A 201 12.53 4.43 -11.03
C PHE A 201 13.70 3.73 -10.34
N ASN A 202 14.89 3.64 -10.97
CA ASN A 202 16.15 3.15 -10.39
C ASN A 202 15.98 1.99 -9.38
N GLY A 203 15.26 0.94 -9.77
CA GLY A 203 14.99 -0.23 -8.92
C GLY A 203 14.28 0.07 -7.59
N GLY A 204 13.55 1.18 -7.50
CA GLY A 204 12.77 1.57 -6.34
C GLY A 204 13.57 2.12 -5.14
N CYS A 205 14.86 2.44 -5.27
CA CYS A 205 15.68 2.89 -4.13
C CYS A 205 15.08 4.10 -3.39
N GLY A 206 14.70 5.15 -4.12
CA GLY A 206 14.09 6.34 -3.51
C GLY A 206 12.74 6.07 -2.83
N PHE A 207 11.96 5.12 -3.36
CA PHE A 207 10.77 4.62 -2.68
C PHE A 207 11.14 3.89 -1.38
N LEU A 208 12.13 3.00 -1.42
CA LEU A 208 12.53 2.21 -0.25
C LEU A 208 13.11 3.07 0.87
N ASP A 209 13.78 4.17 0.55
CA ASP A 209 14.25 5.15 1.54
C ASP A 209 13.06 5.77 2.28
N ALA A 210 12.14 6.37 1.52
CA ALA A 210 10.94 7.01 2.08
C ALA A 210 10.01 6.00 2.80
N PHE A 211 9.89 4.79 2.27
CA PHE A 211 9.13 3.71 2.88
C PHE A 211 9.73 3.30 4.23
N SER A 212 11.06 3.11 4.28
CA SER A 212 11.74 2.70 5.51
C SER A 212 11.62 3.78 6.58
N GLU A 213 11.81 5.06 6.22
CA GLU A 213 11.61 6.18 7.14
C GLU A 213 10.19 6.18 7.74
N LYS A 214 9.18 6.11 6.88
CA LYS A 214 7.77 6.08 7.32
C LYS A 214 7.44 4.86 8.18
N LEU A 215 7.97 3.69 7.82
CA LEU A 215 7.80 2.47 8.60
C LEU A 215 8.42 2.61 9.98
N ASN A 216 9.65 3.12 10.06
CA ASN A 216 10.35 3.32 11.33
C ASN A 216 9.62 4.30 12.23
N MET A 217 9.21 5.46 11.69
CA MET A 217 8.41 6.44 12.44
C MET A 217 7.11 5.81 12.97
N TRP A 218 6.39 5.09 12.10
CA TRP A 218 5.12 4.46 12.47
C TRP A 218 5.31 3.38 13.54
N MET A 219 6.31 2.51 13.41
CA MET A 219 6.57 1.46 14.41
C MET A 219 7.03 2.05 15.74
N ARG A 220 7.92 3.05 15.74
CA ARG A 220 8.39 3.71 16.97
C ARG A 220 7.25 4.35 17.74
N ASP A 221 6.40 5.12 17.06
CA ASP A 221 5.21 5.74 17.67
C ASP A 221 4.33 4.69 18.36
N ARG A 222 4.12 3.53 17.72
CA ARG A 222 3.31 2.44 18.26
C ARG A 222 3.98 1.72 19.43
N ILE A 223 5.28 1.48 19.35
CA ILE A 223 6.06 0.85 20.41
C ILE A 223 6.04 1.76 21.64
N ALA A 224 6.36 3.05 21.48
CA ALA A 224 6.37 4.03 22.56
C ALA A 224 5.01 4.09 23.27
N LYS A 225 3.93 4.24 22.51
CA LYS A 225 2.55 4.24 23.04
C LYS A 225 2.19 2.95 23.76
N SER A 226 2.67 1.80 23.28
CA SER A 226 2.38 0.50 23.91
C SER A 226 3.13 0.27 25.22
N LEU A 227 4.28 0.94 25.39
CA LEU A 227 5.16 0.81 26.55
C LEU A 227 5.05 2.00 27.51
N ASP A 228 4.14 2.94 27.25
CA ASP A 228 3.97 4.18 28.02
C ASP A 228 5.28 4.98 28.15
N ILE A 229 6.10 4.98 27.08
CA ILE A 229 7.33 5.76 27.01
C ILE A 229 6.96 7.18 26.57
N ALA A 230 7.34 8.17 27.38
CA ALA A 230 7.07 9.57 27.08
C ALA A 230 7.83 10.04 25.82
N ASP A 231 7.17 10.89 25.02
CA ASP A 231 7.67 11.37 23.72
C ASP A 231 9.01 12.15 23.82
N ASP A 232 9.31 12.71 24.98
CA ASP A 232 10.53 13.48 25.27
C ASP A 232 11.80 12.60 25.40
N VAL A 233 11.64 11.29 25.65
CA VAL A 233 12.76 10.33 25.65
C VAL A 233 13.18 9.99 24.22
N ILE A 234 12.27 10.07 23.25
CA ILE A 234 12.49 9.67 21.84
C ILE A 234 13.19 10.79 21.04
N ALA A 235 13.07 12.03 21.47
CA ALA A 235 13.64 13.20 20.80
C ALA A 235 15.11 13.51 21.18
N ASN A 236 15.69 12.78 22.14
CA ASN A 236 17.00 13.11 22.73
C ASN A 236 18.22 12.41 22.10
N ASP A 237 18.07 11.74 20.96
CA ASP A 237 19.22 11.27 20.15
C ASP A 237 19.90 12.42 19.37
N ASP A 238 19.99 13.61 19.96
CA ASP A 238 20.94 14.62 19.53
C ASP A 238 22.32 14.26 20.13
N PRO A 239 23.34 13.92 19.32
CA PRO A 239 24.66 13.52 19.80
C PRO A 239 25.35 14.59 20.67
N ALA A 240 24.80 15.80 20.77
CA ALA A 240 25.28 16.86 21.65
C ALA A 240 24.97 16.67 23.15
N ASN A 241 24.04 15.77 23.53
CA ASN A 241 23.59 15.63 24.93
C ASN A 241 24.15 14.41 25.69
N MET A 242 25.11 13.68 25.12
CA MET A 242 25.86 12.67 25.88
C MET A 242 26.92 13.34 26.77
N LEU A 243 26.51 13.73 27.99
CA LEU A 243 27.46 14.10 29.03
C LEU A 243 28.36 12.91 29.39
N PRO A 244 29.67 13.12 29.60
CA PRO A 244 30.59 12.04 29.91
C PRO A 244 30.29 11.48 31.31
N VAL A 245 30.06 10.17 31.37
CA VAL A 245 29.99 9.42 32.63
C VAL A 245 31.39 9.42 33.26
N PRO A 246 31.58 9.91 34.50
CA PRO A 246 32.90 9.89 35.13
C PRO A 246 33.27 8.44 35.49
N SER A 247 34.41 7.97 34.97
CA SER A 247 34.99 6.69 35.39
C SER A 247 35.42 6.81 36.85
N LYS A 248 34.85 5.97 37.72
CA LYS A 248 35.42 5.76 39.05
C LYS A 248 36.57 4.76 38.96
N ALA A 249 37.72 5.21 39.45
CA ALA A 249 38.84 4.38 39.89
C ALA A 249 38.48 3.63 41.18
#